data_AF-A0AAD3NZ42-F1
#
_entry.id   AF-A0AAD3NZ42-F1
#
_cell.length_a   1.000
_cell.length_b   1.000
_cell.length_c   1.000
_cell.angle_alpha   90.00
_cell.angle_beta   90.00
_cell.angle_gamma   90.00
#
_symmetry.space_group_name_H-M   'P 1'
#
loop_
_entity.id
_entity.type
_entity.pdbx_description
1 polymer ?
#
loop_
_entity_poly.entity_id
_entity_poly.type
_entity_poly.pdbx_seq_one_letter_code
_entity_poly.pdbx_strand_id
1 'polypeptide(L)'
;MTVHSPADLRRFLAENSTRPYDLAERLGIPEAALVAARVGHGAIRIDPQPGRLIPLVQGLGEVMALTRNRSCVIEKIGTYNEFHDGEHAAMTVDPEIDLRMFPRHWVHAFAVELKAETGTRRSIQIFDAAGDAVHKIHLRDASDLTSWQALCHDLALPDQSDSASFAPRAPVEPAKASPERAEALRREWAEMTDTHQFNILTRRLKMNRLGAYRIAGAPLVRQLAVDAVPALLERVHAQGVGVMFFVGNMGCIEIHSGPIQSLKPMGPWLNIMDPRFNLHLRVDHVAEVWAVDKPTRRGPAISVEAFDAEGALIFQCFGLRPEKGGDAAAWATLVDDLPELAEAAA
;
A
#
# COMPACT_ATOMS: atom_id res chain seq x y z
N MET A 1 18.64 17.42 6.27
CA MET A 1 19.22 17.94 5.02
C MET A 1 20.07 16.86 4.38
N THR A 2 19.99 16.68 3.06
CA THR A 2 20.78 15.69 2.30
C THR A 2 22.23 16.13 2.12
N VAL A 3 23.13 15.18 1.86
CA VAL A 3 24.54 15.48 1.52
C VAL A 3 24.71 16.13 0.14
N HIS A 4 23.69 16.07 -0.71
CA HIS A 4 23.65 16.67 -2.03
C HIS A 4 22.87 17.99 -2.02
N SER A 5 23.32 18.96 -2.81
CA SER A 5 22.58 20.21 -3.02
C SER A 5 21.33 19.97 -3.90
N PRO A 6 20.29 20.81 -3.81
CA PRO A 6 19.14 20.74 -4.71
C PRO A 6 19.53 20.77 -6.21
N ALA A 7 20.56 21.55 -6.56
CA ALA A 7 21.07 21.60 -7.94
C ALA A 7 21.68 20.26 -8.39
N ASP A 8 22.44 19.59 -7.51
CA ASP A 8 22.98 18.25 -7.81
C ASP A 8 21.87 17.23 -7.99
N LEU A 9 20.85 17.23 -7.13
CA LEU A 9 19.72 16.32 -7.23
C LEU A 9 18.93 16.52 -8.52
N ARG A 10 18.73 17.78 -8.95
CA ARG A 10 18.12 18.08 -10.26
C ARG A 10 18.97 17.57 -11.42
N ARG A 11 20.30 17.73 -11.36
CA ARG A 11 21.21 17.18 -12.37
C ARG A 11 21.12 15.66 -12.43
N PHE A 12 21.17 14.97 -11.29
CA PHE A 12 21.04 13.51 -11.25
C PHE A 12 19.71 13.02 -11.85
N LEU A 13 18.60 13.73 -11.60
CA LEU A 13 17.30 13.41 -12.22
C LEU A 13 17.30 13.59 -13.74
N ALA A 14 18.01 14.58 -14.27
CA ALA A 14 18.09 14.82 -15.72
C ALA A 14 18.98 13.80 -16.44
N GLU A 15 20.01 13.28 -15.76
CA GLU A 15 21.00 12.35 -16.32
C GLU A 15 20.60 10.87 -16.19
N ASN A 16 19.54 10.55 -15.45
CA ASN A 16 19.13 9.18 -15.18
C ASN A 16 17.70 8.90 -15.67
N SER A 17 17.53 7.79 -16.39
CA SER A 17 16.20 7.31 -16.83
C SER A 17 15.54 6.33 -15.86
N THR A 18 16.20 6.01 -14.73
CA THR A 18 15.67 5.09 -13.70
C THR A 18 14.50 5.73 -12.95
N ARG A 19 13.66 4.90 -12.31
CA ARG A 19 12.57 5.43 -11.46
C ARG A 19 13.16 6.28 -10.33
N PRO A 20 12.50 7.39 -9.92
CA PRO A 20 12.98 8.25 -8.83
C PRO A 20 13.27 7.50 -7.53
N TYR A 21 12.49 6.46 -7.24
CA TYR A 21 12.74 5.58 -6.10
C TYR A 21 14.11 4.89 -6.15
N ASP A 22 14.42 4.23 -7.27
CA ASP A 22 15.67 3.48 -7.43
C ASP A 22 16.88 4.43 -7.38
N LEU A 23 16.70 5.65 -7.92
CA LEU A 23 17.71 6.71 -7.83
C LEU A 23 17.92 7.16 -6.38
N ALA A 24 16.85 7.40 -5.62
CA ALA A 24 16.92 7.83 -4.23
C ALA A 24 17.63 6.78 -3.36
N GLU A 25 17.26 5.51 -3.51
CA GLU A 25 17.90 4.39 -2.80
C GLU A 25 19.39 4.28 -3.16
N ARG A 26 19.76 4.39 -4.44
CA ARG A 26 21.17 4.36 -4.87
C ARG A 26 21.99 5.52 -4.30
N LEU A 27 21.38 6.70 -4.16
CA LEU A 27 22.01 7.88 -3.57
C LEU A 27 21.99 7.88 -2.03
N GLY A 28 21.26 6.94 -1.40
CA GLY A 28 21.10 6.90 0.05
C GLY A 28 20.35 8.12 0.61
N ILE A 29 19.36 8.63 -0.12
CA ILE A 29 18.57 9.81 0.27
C ILE A 29 17.06 9.50 0.25
N PRO A 30 16.23 10.28 0.98
CA PRO A 30 14.78 10.17 0.86
C PRO A 30 14.27 10.49 -0.54
N GLU A 31 13.25 9.75 -1.02
CA GLU A 31 12.62 10.02 -2.32
C GLU A 31 12.03 11.43 -2.39
N ALA A 32 11.43 11.89 -1.28
CA ALA A 32 10.93 13.25 -1.15
C ALA A 32 12.01 14.32 -1.37
N ALA A 33 13.29 14.03 -1.13
CA ALA A 33 14.38 14.98 -1.37
C ALA A 33 14.55 15.27 -2.87
N LEU A 34 14.37 14.25 -3.72
CA LEU A 34 14.40 14.43 -5.18
C LEU A 34 13.25 15.32 -5.66
N VAL A 35 12.06 15.17 -5.06
CA VAL A 35 10.90 16.00 -5.41
C VAL A 35 11.04 17.42 -4.85
N ALA A 36 11.50 17.56 -3.60
CA ALA A 36 11.76 18.85 -2.97
C ALA A 36 12.77 19.68 -3.78
N ALA A 37 13.84 19.05 -4.29
CA ALA A 37 14.83 19.71 -5.15
C ALA A 37 14.24 20.31 -6.44
N ARG A 38 13.03 19.89 -6.84
CA ARG A 38 12.32 20.40 -8.01
C ARG A 38 11.34 21.51 -7.70
N VAL A 39 11.21 21.95 -6.45
CA VAL A 39 10.36 23.10 -6.12
C VAL A 39 10.88 24.34 -6.86
N GLY A 40 9.99 25.06 -7.54
CA GLY A 40 10.36 26.14 -8.47
C GLY A 40 10.85 25.68 -9.86
N HIS A 41 11.01 24.36 -10.06
CA HIS A 41 11.44 23.72 -11.31
C HIS A 41 10.44 22.63 -11.75
N GLY A 42 9.16 22.95 -11.70
CA GLY A 42 8.07 22.02 -12.01
C GLY A 42 7.56 21.22 -10.82
N ALA A 43 7.81 21.68 -9.60
CA ALA A 43 7.08 21.25 -8.42
C ALA A 43 6.74 22.46 -7.54
N ILE A 44 5.69 22.33 -6.74
CA ILE A 44 5.35 23.23 -5.64
C ILE A 44 5.03 22.41 -4.40
N ARG A 45 5.30 22.97 -3.21
CA ARG A 45 4.87 22.39 -1.94
C ARG A 45 3.39 22.69 -1.72
N ILE A 46 2.64 21.66 -1.34
CA ILE A 46 1.23 21.78 -1.03
C ILE A 46 0.92 21.20 0.36
N ASP A 47 -0.22 21.58 0.92
CA ASP A 47 -0.71 21.03 2.19
C ASP A 47 -0.92 19.51 2.05
N PRO A 48 -0.26 18.69 2.89
CA PRO A 48 -0.36 17.25 2.82
C PRO A 48 -1.61 16.68 3.50
N GLN A 49 -2.40 17.48 4.24
CA GLN A 49 -3.48 16.93 5.06
C GLN A 49 -4.62 16.35 4.20
N PRO A 50 -4.99 15.06 4.37
CA PRO A 50 -6.06 14.44 3.59
C PRO A 50 -7.37 15.22 3.61
N GLY A 51 -7.76 15.76 4.78
CA GLY A 51 -8.99 16.53 4.95
C GLY A 51 -9.10 17.78 4.07
N ARG A 52 -7.96 18.39 3.68
CA ARG A 52 -7.92 19.51 2.73
C ARG A 52 -7.65 19.04 1.30
N LEU A 53 -6.79 18.04 1.15
CA LEU A 53 -6.30 17.59 -0.15
C LEU A 53 -7.32 16.77 -0.93
N ILE A 54 -7.90 15.73 -0.31
CA ILE A 54 -8.74 14.75 -1.02
C ILE A 54 -10.04 15.38 -1.57
N PRO A 55 -10.73 16.30 -0.88
CA PRO A 55 -11.88 16.99 -1.47
C PRO A 55 -11.57 17.74 -2.77
N LEU A 56 -10.36 18.32 -2.89
CA LEU A 56 -9.93 19.00 -4.12
C LEU A 56 -9.50 18.00 -5.20
N VAL A 57 -8.91 16.87 -4.80
CA VAL A 57 -8.57 15.77 -5.72
C VAL A 57 -9.82 15.22 -6.40
N GLN A 58 -10.97 15.16 -5.72
CA GLN A 58 -12.23 14.73 -6.32
C GLN A 58 -12.58 15.53 -7.58
N GLY A 59 -12.30 16.84 -7.58
CA GLY A 59 -12.53 17.72 -8.72
C GLY A 59 -11.66 17.42 -9.94
N LEU A 60 -10.57 16.64 -9.79
CA LEU A 60 -9.71 16.24 -10.91
C LEU A 60 -10.37 15.22 -11.83
N GLY A 61 -11.47 14.58 -11.42
CA GLY A 61 -12.11 13.50 -12.17
C GLY A 61 -11.26 12.22 -12.15
N GLU A 62 -11.25 11.49 -13.27
CA GLU A 62 -10.53 10.21 -13.35
C GLU A 62 -9.01 10.42 -13.27
N VAL A 63 -8.38 9.72 -12.34
CA VAL A 63 -6.93 9.73 -12.07
C VAL A 63 -6.42 8.31 -11.89
N MET A 64 -5.11 8.15 -11.76
CA MET A 64 -4.50 6.91 -11.28
C MET A 64 -3.94 7.12 -9.87
N ALA A 65 -4.45 6.35 -8.91
CA ALA A 65 -3.94 6.21 -7.56
C ALA A 65 -2.80 5.19 -7.53
N LEU A 66 -1.75 5.49 -6.78
CA LEU A 66 -0.62 4.59 -6.58
C LEU A 66 -0.19 4.58 -5.12
N THR A 67 -0.23 3.39 -4.53
CA THR A 67 0.31 3.11 -3.21
C THR A 67 1.31 1.96 -3.32
N ARG A 68 2.32 1.97 -2.47
CA ARG A 68 3.33 0.92 -2.48
C ARG A 68 4.01 0.74 -1.13
N ASN A 69 4.61 -0.42 -0.98
CA ASN A 69 5.74 -0.65 -0.09
C ASN A 69 6.96 -1.08 -0.93
N ARG A 70 8.03 -1.54 -0.28
CA ARG A 70 9.27 -1.97 -0.94
C ARG A 70 9.08 -3.14 -1.90
N SER A 71 8.07 -3.98 -1.66
CA SER A 71 7.91 -5.27 -2.32
C SER A 71 6.68 -5.35 -3.21
N CYS A 72 5.72 -4.45 -3.07
CA CYS A 72 4.49 -4.45 -3.85
C CYS A 72 4.04 -3.02 -4.20
N VAL A 73 3.66 -2.82 -5.46
CA VAL A 73 3.01 -1.60 -5.96
C VAL A 73 1.59 -1.95 -6.38
N ILE A 74 0.61 -1.16 -5.94
CA ILE A 74 -0.77 -1.20 -6.41
C ILE A 74 -1.08 0.10 -7.13
N GLU A 75 -1.74 -0.01 -8.28
CA GLU A 75 -2.20 1.13 -9.07
C GLU A 75 -3.68 0.93 -9.43
N LYS A 76 -4.52 1.92 -9.13
CA LYS A 76 -5.94 1.91 -9.45
C LYS A 76 -6.32 3.14 -10.26
N ILE A 77 -7.09 2.95 -11.32
CA ILE A 77 -7.71 4.05 -12.06
C ILE A 77 -9.12 4.24 -11.53
N GLY A 78 -9.51 5.47 -11.25
CA GLY A 78 -10.85 5.81 -10.76
C GLY A 78 -10.94 7.26 -10.26
N THR A 79 -11.90 7.51 -9.37
CA THR A 79 -12.22 8.84 -8.81
C THR A 79 -12.22 8.81 -7.29
N TYR A 80 -11.77 9.89 -6.64
CA TYR A 80 -11.74 10.02 -5.18
C TYR A 80 -13.10 10.47 -4.64
N ASN A 81 -14.12 9.61 -4.72
CA ASN A 81 -15.44 9.86 -4.15
C ASN A 81 -15.56 9.34 -2.71
N GLU A 82 -16.69 9.66 -2.06
CA GLU A 82 -17.05 9.15 -0.74
C GLU A 82 -15.92 9.33 0.29
N PHE A 83 -15.35 10.53 0.32
CA PHE A 83 -14.32 10.86 1.28
C PHE A 83 -14.92 11.08 2.68
N HIS A 84 -14.38 10.34 3.65
CA HIS A 84 -14.67 10.50 5.06
C HIS A 84 -13.41 10.94 5.78
N ASP A 85 -13.42 12.16 6.29
CA ASP A 85 -12.30 12.70 7.06
C ASP A 85 -12.25 12.13 8.48
N GLY A 86 -11.08 12.17 9.10
CA GLY A 86 -10.89 11.73 10.47
C GLY A 86 -9.44 11.87 10.95
N GLU A 87 -9.27 12.31 12.19
CA GLU A 87 -7.95 12.64 12.77
C GLU A 87 -6.99 11.45 12.80
N HIS A 88 -7.49 10.26 13.15
CA HIS A 88 -6.69 9.04 13.24
C HIS A 88 -6.70 8.20 11.96
N ALA A 89 -7.81 8.28 11.22
CA ALA A 89 -8.00 7.56 9.97
C ALA A 89 -9.01 8.33 9.11
N ALA A 90 -8.63 8.58 7.87
CA ALA A 90 -9.51 9.07 6.81
C ALA A 90 -9.65 7.98 5.73
N MET A 91 -10.68 8.03 4.90
CA MET A 91 -10.90 7.01 3.87
C MET A 91 -11.67 7.53 2.67
N THR A 92 -11.45 6.91 1.52
CA THR A 92 -12.37 6.93 0.38
C THR A 92 -12.98 5.55 0.24
N VAL A 93 -14.27 5.47 -0.04
CA VAL A 93 -15.00 4.20 -0.16
C VAL A 93 -15.68 4.10 -1.53
N ASP A 94 -14.93 4.41 -2.58
CA ASP A 94 -15.40 4.29 -3.96
C ASP A 94 -15.16 2.85 -4.49
N PRO A 95 -16.02 2.30 -5.38
CA PRO A 95 -15.80 0.98 -5.97
C PRO A 95 -14.46 0.81 -6.68
N GLU A 96 -13.87 1.91 -7.16
CA GLU A 96 -12.59 1.89 -7.85
C GLU A 96 -11.42 2.38 -6.99
N ILE A 97 -11.55 3.52 -6.30
CA ILE A 97 -10.51 4.03 -5.39
C ILE A 97 -10.95 3.86 -3.93
N ASP A 98 -10.62 2.71 -3.36
CA ASP A 98 -10.85 2.37 -1.95
C ASP A 98 -9.55 2.48 -1.15
N LEU A 99 -9.48 3.48 -0.28
CA LEU A 99 -8.28 3.83 0.48
C LEU A 99 -8.55 3.89 1.99
N ARG A 100 -7.58 3.47 2.79
CA ARG A 100 -7.46 3.86 4.21
C ARG A 100 -6.22 4.73 4.35
N MET A 101 -6.40 5.93 4.87
CA MET A 101 -5.35 6.94 5.00
C MET A 101 -5.13 7.24 6.48
N PHE A 102 -3.87 7.40 6.88
CA PHE A 102 -3.49 7.68 8.26
C PHE A 102 -2.82 9.07 8.32
N PRO A 103 -3.58 10.15 8.59
CA PRO A 103 -3.14 11.54 8.40
C PRO A 103 -1.82 11.90 9.09
N ARG A 104 -1.56 11.32 10.27
CA ARG A 104 -0.30 11.54 11.00
C ARG A 104 0.98 11.24 10.21
N HIS A 105 0.88 10.44 9.15
CA HIS A 105 2.00 10.05 8.30
C HIS A 105 2.02 10.81 6.96
N TRP A 106 1.08 11.73 6.72
CA TRP A 106 1.06 12.59 5.54
C TRP A 106 1.76 13.90 5.91
N VAL A 107 3.07 13.98 5.67
CA VAL A 107 3.93 15.04 6.24
C VAL A 107 4.44 16.01 5.20
N HIS A 108 4.76 15.52 4.00
CA HIS A 108 5.15 16.36 2.88
C HIS A 108 4.28 16.03 1.67
N ALA A 109 3.85 17.05 0.95
CA ALA A 109 3.14 16.86 -0.31
C ALA A 109 3.62 17.86 -1.37
N PHE A 110 3.63 17.40 -2.61
CA PHE A 110 4.06 18.20 -3.75
C PHE A 110 3.10 18.00 -4.91
N ALA A 111 2.69 19.11 -5.54
CA ALA A 111 2.12 19.08 -6.88
C ALA A 111 3.27 19.19 -7.88
N VAL A 112 3.36 18.22 -8.79
CA VAL A 112 4.50 18.04 -9.70
C VAL A 112 4.02 18.09 -11.14
N GLU A 113 4.68 18.90 -11.95
CA GLU A 113 4.60 18.91 -13.40
C GLU A 113 5.93 18.47 -14.02
N LEU A 114 5.85 17.50 -14.92
CA LEU A 114 6.98 16.96 -15.68
C LEU A 114 6.71 17.13 -17.16
N LYS A 115 7.48 18.00 -17.81
CA LYS A 115 7.44 18.13 -19.27
C LYS A 115 8.15 16.91 -19.87
N ALA A 116 7.43 16.13 -20.67
CA ALA A 116 7.98 15.05 -21.48
C ALA A 116 7.65 15.30 -22.96
N GLU A 117 8.30 14.56 -23.86
CA GLU A 117 8.01 14.64 -25.30
C GLU A 117 6.55 14.32 -25.63
N THR A 118 5.95 13.40 -24.87
CA THR A 118 4.55 12.99 -25.01
C THR A 118 3.55 13.93 -24.32
N GLY A 119 4.01 15.08 -23.81
CA GLY A 119 3.19 16.05 -23.08
C GLY A 119 3.57 16.18 -21.59
N THR A 120 2.86 17.08 -20.90
CA THR A 120 3.09 17.35 -19.47
C THR A 120 2.41 16.29 -18.61
N ARG A 121 3.19 15.52 -17.87
CA ARG A 121 2.69 14.61 -16.82
C ARG A 121 2.51 15.38 -15.53
N ARG A 122 1.37 15.17 -14.85
CA ARG A 122 1.04 15.83 -13.58
C ARG A 122 0.79 14.80 -12.50
N SER A 123 1.26 15.08 -11.31
CA SER A 123 1.01 14.22 -10.16
C SER A 123 1.03 14.97 -8.85
N ILE A 124 0.23 14.49 -7.90
CA ILE A 124 0.36 14.81 -6.49
C ILE A 124 1.17 13.70 -5.84
N GLN A 125 2.20 14.04 -5.07
CA GLN A 125 3.05 13.05 -4.41
C GLN A 125 3.16 13.37 -2.93
N ILE A 126 2.76 12.41 -2.09
CA ILE A 126 2.73 12.54 -0.63
C ILE A 126 3.79 11.63 -0.02
N PHE A 127 4.47 12.14 1.00
CA PHE A 127 5.56 11.49 1.70
C PHE A 127 5.42 11.60 3.22
N ASP A 128 6.00 10.65 3.92
CA ASP A 128 6.05 10.65 5.38
C ASP A 128 7.18 11.53 5.93
N ALA A 129 7.34 11.54 7.26
CA ALA A 129 8.37 12.33 7.92
C ALA A 129 9.80 11.92 7.53
N ALA A 130 10.01 10.67 7.13
CA ALA A 130 11.31 10.18 6.66
C ALA A 130 11.54 10.48 5.17
N GLY A 131 10.50 10.96 4.47
CA GLY A 131 10.52 11.26 3.05
C GLY A 131 10.29 10.02 2.17
N ASP A 132 9.73 8.95 2.71
CA ASP A 132 9.29 7.79 1.97
C ASP A 132 7.90 8.04 1.36
N ALA A 133 7.67 7.55 0.14
CA ALA A 133 6.41 7.77 -0.55
C ALA A 133 5.24 7.07 0.16
N VAL A 134 4.22 7.85 0.51
CA VAL A 134 2.98 7.37 1.12
C VAL A 134 1.95 7.06 0.04
N HIS A 135 1.70 8.01 -0.85
CA HIS A 135 0.68 7.89 -1.89
C HIS A 135 0.97 8.84 -3.05
N LYS A 136 0.59 8.44 -4.26
CA LYS A 136 0.71 9.29 -5.45
C LYS A 136 -0.59 9.28 -6.25
N ILE A 137 -0.91 10.43 -6.83
CA ILE A 137 -2.10 10.64 -7.63
C ILE A 137 -1.63 11.18 -8.97
N HIS A 138 -1.79 10.41 -10.03
CA HIS A 138 -1.37 10.77 -11.38
C HIS A 138 -2.58 11.20 -12.20
N LEU A 139 -2.52 12.41 -12.74
CA LEU A 139 -3.54 12.87 -13.68
C LEU A 139 -3.45 12.07 -14.97
N ARG A 140 -4.60 11.89 -15.61
CA ARG A 140 -4.79 11.22 -16.89
C ARG A 140 -5.31 12.22 -17.92
N ASP A 141 -5.44 11.78 -19.16
CA ASP A 141 -5.89 12.65 -20.27
C ASP A 141 -7.29 13.23 -20.03
N ALA A 142 -8.14 12.52 -19.29
CA ALA A 142 -9.49 12.94 -18.93
C ALA A 142 -9.57 13.79 -17.64
N SER A 143 -8.46 14.04 -16.95
CA SER A 143 -8.48 14.81 -15.70
C SER A 143 -8.74 16.30 -15.94
N ASP A 144 -9.45 16.95 -15.03
CA ASP A 144 -9.80 18.37 -15.14
C ASP A 144 -8.61 19.28 -14.75
N LEU A 145 -8.07 19.98 -15.74
CA LEU A 145 -6.95 20.90 -15.56
C LEU A 145 -7.34 22.21 -14.87
N THR A 146 -8.62 22.58 -14.86
CA THR A 146 -9.12 23.73 -14.09
C THR A 146 -9.08 23.41 -12.61
N SER A 147 -9.57 22.23 -12.23
CA SER A 147 -9.49 21.72 -10.86
C SER A 147 -8.04 21.51 -10.41
N TRP A 148 -7.15 21.07 -11.30
CA TRP A 148 -5.70 21.01 -11.03
C TRP A 148 -5.13 22.38 -10.64
N GLN A 149 -5.47 23.43 -11.39
CA GLN A 149 -4.98 24.78 -11.12
C GLN A 149 -5.53 25.32 -9.79
N ALA A 150 -6.82 25.10 -9.52
CA ALA A 150 -7.44 25.47 -8.24
C ALA A 150 -6.78 24.75 -7.06
N LEU A 151 -6.56 23.43 -7.17
CA LEU A 151 -5.86 22.65 -6.14
C LEU A 151 -4.45 23.18 -5.87
N CYS A 152 -3.69 23.46 -6.93
CA CYS A 152 -2.33 24.01 -6.80
C CYS A 152 -2.34 25.38 -6.10
N HIS A 153 -3.32 26.23 -6.40
CA HIS A 153 -3.48 27.52 -5.76
C HIS A 153 -3.84 27.37 -4.28
N ASP A 154 -4.91 26.63 -3.99
CA ASP A 154 -5.56 26.60 -2.68
C ASP A 154 -4.76 25.84 -1.61
N LEU A 155 -3.92 24.90 -2.06
CA LEU A 155 -3.08 24.10 -1.19
C LEU A 155 -1.63 24.56 -1.14
N ALA A 156 -1.19 25.52 -1.96
CA ALA A 156 0.19 26.00 -1.93
C ALA A 156 0.60 26.45 -0.52
N LEU A 157 1.70 25.89 -0.02
CA LEU A 157 2.27 26.31 1.26
C LEU A 157 3.04 27.63 1.10
N PRO A 158 3.10 28.50 2.12
CA PRO A 158 3.94 29.69 2.09
C PRO A 158 5.44 29.37 1.92
N ASP A 159 5.89 28.28 2.55
CA ASP A 159 7.23 27.75 2.34
C ASP A 159 7.31 27.01 1.00
N GLN A 160 8.10 27.54 0.08
CA GLN A 160 8.42 26.94 -1.23
C GLN A 160 9.92 26.65 -1.36
N SER A 161 10.60 26.32 -0.26
CA SER A 161 12.02 25.96 -0.28
C SER A 161 12.27 24.70 -1.12
N ASP A 162 13.36 24.68 -1.88
CA ASP A 162 13.78 23.51 -2.68
C ASP A 162 14.59 22.47 -1.89
N SER A 163 14.57 22.57 -0.56
CA SER A 163 15.19 21.62 0.36
C SER A 163 14.26 21.33 1.55
N ALA A 164 14.32 20.11 2.08
CA ALA A 164 13.52 19.66 3.22
C ALA A 164 14.38 18.95 4.26
N SER A 165 13.87 18.94 5.50
CA SER A 165 14.41 18.15 6.59
C SER A 165 13.54 16.93 6.80
N PHE A 166 14.18 15.77 6.96
CA PHE A 166 13.52 14.48 7.13
C PHE A 166 13.95 13.88 8.47
N ALA A 167 13.02 13.22 9.14
CA ALA A 167 13.28 12.42 10.30
C ALA A 167 14.02 11.13 9.92
N PRO A 168 14.75 10.49 10.85
CA PRO A 168 15.26 9.15 10.61
C PRO A 168 14.14 8.17 10.26
N ARG A 169 14.36 7.35 9.23
CA ARG A 169 13.44 6.25 8.87
C ARG A 169 13.31 5.30 10.06
N ALA A 170 12.06 5.03 10.47
CA ALA A 170 11.81 4.03 11.49
C ALA A 170 12.17 2.64 10.95
N PRO A 171 12.90 1.80 11.72
CA PRO A 171 13.18 0.44 11.28
C PRO A 171 11.89 -0.38 11.19
N VAL A 172 11.87 -1.36 10.29
CA VAL A 172 10.83 -2.39 10.28
C VAL A 172 10.86 -3.12 11.62
N GLU A 173 9.70 -3.24 12.27
CA GLU A 173 9.59 -4.01 13.51
C GLU A 173 9.55 -5.51 13.16
N PRO A 174 10.57 -6.30 13.53
CA PRO A 174 10.57 -7.74 13.27
C PRO A 174 9.45 -8.42 14.07
N ALA A 175 9.20 -9.70 13.79
CA ALA A 175 8.22 -10.48 14.54
C ALA A 175 8.44 -10.37 16.07
N LYS A 176 7.44 -9.86 16.78
CA LYS A 176 7.46 -9.69 18.22
C LYS A 176 6.37 -10.54 18.83
N ALA A 177 6.76 -11.67 19.42
CA ALA A 177 5.87 -12.62 20.06
C ALA A 177 5.92 -12.50 21.58
N SER A 178 4.86 -12.98 22.24
CA SER A 178 4.79 -13.17 23.69
C SER A 178 4.27 -14.58 23.98
N PRO A 179 5.13 -15.62 23.90
CA PRO A 179 4.73 -17.02 24.03
C PRO A 179 3.94 -17.32 25.31
N GLU A 180 4.25 -16.63 26.40
CA GLU A 180 3.55 -16.74 27.69
C GLU A 180 2.09 -16.27 27.64
N ARG A 181 1.70 -15.55 26.57
CA ARG A 181 0.34 -15.05 26.32
C ARG A 181 -0.37 -15.78 25.18
N ALA A 182 0.20 -16.88 24.66
CA ALA A 182 -0.37 -17.60 23.53
C ALA A 182 -1.81 -18.07 23.77
N GLU A 183 -2.13 -18.49 25.00
CA GLU A 183 -3.48 -18.93 25.33
C GLU A 183 -4.49 -17.78 25.39
N ALA A 184 -4.08 -16.62 25.93
CA ALA A 184 -4.89 -15.42 25.91
C ALA A 184 -5.11 -14.92 24.48
N LEU A 185 -4.08 -14.99 23.62
CA LEU A 185 -4.18 -14.69 22.21
C LEU A 185 -5.23 -15.56 21.51
N ARG A 186 -5.15 -16.90 21.65
CA ARG A 186 -6.10 -17.82 21.00
C ARG A 186 -7.54 -17.57 21.44
N ARG A 187 -7.77 -17.45 22.75
CA ARG A 187 -9.10 -17.18 23.31
C ARG A 187 -9.68 -15.86 22.79
N GLU A 188 -8.94 -14.77 22.91
CA GLU A 188 -9.44 -13.44 22.54
C GLU A 188 -9.55 -13.26 21.02
N TRP A 189 -8.72 -13.97 20.23
CA TRP A 189 -8.85 -14.02 18.78
C TRP A 189 -10.14 -14.73 18.39
N ALA A 190 -10.46 -15.87 18.99
CA ALA A 190 -11.70 -16.62 18.72
C ALA A 190 -12.98 -15.82 19.06
N GLU A 191 -12.89 -14.86 19.99
CA GLU A 191 -13.98 -13.96 20.40
C GLU A 191 -14.10 -12.70 19.52
N MET A 192 -13.22 -12.52 18.53
CA MET A 192 -13.28 -11.36 17.65
C MET A 192 -14.58 -11.34 16.85
N THR A 193 -15.05 -10.12 16.61
CA THR A 193 -16.28 -9.83 15.86
C THR A 193 -16.05 -8.90 14.67
N ASP A 194 -14.84 -8.35 14.56
CA ASP A 194 -14.41 -7.48 13.47
C ASP A 194 -12.89 -7.56 13.27
N THR A 195 -12.42 -7.61 12.01
CA THR A 195 -10.99 -7.72 11.69
C THR A 195 -10.12 -6.59 12.25
N HIS A 196 -10.66 -5.38 12.43
CA HIS A 196 -9.93 -4.23 12.97
C HIS A 196 -9.57 -4.42 14.45
N GLN A 197 -10.24 -5.33 15.17
CA GLN A 197 -9.92 -5.68 16.55
C GLN A 197 -8.56 -6.38 16.68
N PHE A 198 -8.07 -7.04 15.63
CA PHE A 198 -6.82 -7.82 15.67
C PHE A 198 -5.60 -6.98 16.04
N ASN A 199 -5.49 -5.78 15.46
CA ASN A 199 -4.38 -4.87 15.74
C ASN A 199 -4.44 -4.34 17.19
N ILE A 200 -5.63 -4.21 17.77
CA ILE A 200 -5.82 -3.79 19.16
C ILE A 200 -5.44 -4.94 20.10
N LEU A 201 -5.88 -6.16 19.78
CA LEU A 201 -5.59 -7.39 20.51
C LEU A 201 -4.08 -7.62 20.62
N THR A 202 -3.38 -7.66 19.49
CA THR A 202 -1.92 -7.92 19.47
C THR A 202 -1.14 -6.87 20.26
N ARG A 203 -1.46 -5.58 20.07
CA ARG A 203 -0.84 -4.48 20.85
C ARG A 203 -1.09 -4.60 22.35
N ARG A 204 -2.32 -4.92 22.78
CA ARG A 204 -2.66 -5.16 24.19
C ARG A 204 -1.83 -6.31 24.76
N LEU A 205 -1.69 -7.39 24.00
CA LEU A 205 -0.90 -8.54 24.36
C LEU A 205 0.62 -8.34 24.17
N LYS A 206 1.08 -7.15 23.77
CA LYS A 206 2.50 -6.77 23.62
C LYS A 206 3.25 -7.52 22.52
N MET A 207 2.51 -8.01 21.53
CA MET A 207 3.01 -8.63 20.32
C MET A 207 2.65 -7.79 19.08
N ASN A 208 3.23 -8.11 17.93
CA ASN A 208 2.79 -7.58 16.64
C ASN A 208 2.12 -8.68 15.79
N ARG A 209 1.64 -8.31 14.60
CA ARG A 209 0.91 -9.21 13.69
C ARG A 209 1.70 -10.50 13.40
N LEU A 210 2.92 -10.37 12.89
CA LEU A 210 3.75 -11.52 12.52
C LEU A 210 4.13 -12.37 13.75
N GLY A 211 4.46 -11.72 14.87
CA GLY A 211 4.73 -12.43 16.11
C GLY A 211 3.53 -13.21 16.66
N ALA A 212 2.31 -12.69 16.49
CA ALA A 212 1.08 -13.41 16.83
C ALA A 212 0.86 -14.63 15.92
N TYR A 213 1.13 -14.49 14.62
CA TYR A 213 0.98 -15.59 13.65
C TYR A 213 1.88 -16.78 13.98
N ARG A 214 3.12 -16.51 14.35
CA ARG A 214 4.11 -17.54 14.73
C ARG A 214 3.75 -18.33 16.00
N ILE A 215 2.80 -17.88 16.84
CA ILE A 215 2.49 -18.54 18.12
C ILE A 215 1.02 -18.96 18.30
N ALA A 216 0.10 -18.46 17.46
CA ALA A 216 -1.32 -18.77 17.60
C ALA A 216 -1.64 -20.21 17.18
N GLY A 217 -1.12 -20.65 16.03
CA GLY A 217 -1.32 -21.98 15.47
C GLY A 217 -2.72 -22.21 14.89
N ALA A 218 -2.94 -23.42 14.37
CA ALA A 218 -4.21 -23.85 13.80
C ALA A 218 -5.32 -23.91 14.88
N PRO A 219 -6.59 -23.64 14.53
CA PRO A 219 -7.10 -23.31 13.19
C PRO A 219 -7.01 -21.81 12.82
N LEU A 220 -6.55 -20.94 13.73
CA LEU A 220 -6.58 -19.48 13.54
C LEU A 220 -5.59 -19.01 12.46
N VAL A 221 -4.45 -19.69 12.37
CA VAL A 221 -3.39 -19.32 11.44
C VAL A 221 -2.53 -20.53 11.12
N ARG A 222 -2.13 -20.66 9.86
CA ARG A 222 -1.20 -21.69 9.37
C ARG A 222 -0.19 -21.09 8.40
N GLN A 223 1.02 -21.61 8.45
CA GLN A 223 2.10 -21.12 7.59
C GLN A 223 2.01 -21.81 6.23
N LEU A 224 2.03 -21.01 5.18
CA LEU A 224 2.09 -21.47 3.80
C LEU A 224 3.54 -21.45 3.30
N ALA A 225 3.83 -22.28 2.30
CA ALA A 225 5.09 -22.18 1.59
C ALA A 225 5.13 -20.88 0.76
N VAL A 226 6.34 -20.36 0.48
CA VAL A 226 6.50 -19.09 -0.24
C VAL A 226 5.94 -19.16 -1.67
N ASP A 227 5.98 -20.33 -2.28
CA ASP A 227 5.39 -20.62 -3.59
C ASP A 227 3.85 -20.61 -3.59
N ALA A 228 3.20 -20.52 -2.42
CA ALA A 228 1.77 -20.29 -2.32
C ALA A 228 1.34 -18.92 -2.88
N VAL A 229 2.24 -17.92 -2.95
CA VAL A 229 1.91 -16.60 -3.49
C VAL A 229 1.65 -16.64 -5.01
N PRO A 230 2.56 -17.18 -5.85
CA PRO A 230 2.25 -17.47 -7.25
C PRO A 230 1.01 -18.35 -7.42
N ALA A 231 0.90 -19.46 -6.66
CA ALA A 231 -0.23 -20.38 -6.75
C ALA A 231 -1.57 -19.71 -6.43
N LEU A 232 -1.62 -18.81 -5.44
CA LEU A 232 -2.79 -18.01 -5.10
C LEU A 232 -3.25 -17.18 -6.30
N LEU A 233 -2.36 -16.37 -6.87
CA LEU A 233 -2.72 -15.45 -7.95
C LEU A 233 -3.09 -16.20 -9.25
N GLU A 234 -2.40 -17.29 -9.55
CA GLU A 234 -2.73 -18.17 -10.69
C GLU A 234 -4.12 -18.80 -10.55
N ARG A 235 -4.46 -19.31 -9.35
CA ARG A 235 -5.78 -19.91 -9.11
C ARG A 235 -6.89 -18.88 -9.08
N VAL A 236 -6.68 -17.72 -8.45
CA VAL A 236 -7.64 -16.61 -8.46
C VAL A 236 -7.95 -16.20 -9.89
N HIS A 237 -6.91 -16.05 -10.72
CA HIS A 237 -7.06 -15.72 -12.13
C HIS A 237 -7.79 -16.84 -12.91
N ALA A 238 -7.36 -18.09 -12.77
CA ALA A 238 -7.91 -19.23 -13.53
C ALA A 238 -9.37 -19.55 -13.17
N GLN A 239 -9.76 -19.37 -11.90
CA GLN A 239 -11.11 -19.66 -11.42
C GLN A 239 -12.04 -18.44 -11.49
N GLY A 240 -11.51 -17.25 -11.77
CA GLY A 240 -12.28 -16.01 -11.80
C GLY A 240 -12.82 -15.59 -10.43
N VAL A 241 -12.19 -16.04 -9.34
CA VAL A 241 -12.60 -15.69 -7.97
C VAL A 241 -12.35 -14.21 -7.74
N GLY A 242 -13.37 -13.47 -7.31
CA GLY A 242 -13.18 -12.08 -6.88
C GLY A 242 -12.37 -12.02 -5.60
N VAL A 243 -11.44 -11.08 -5.51
CA VAL A 243 -10.60 -10.86 -4.32
C VAL A 243 -10.68 -9.42 -3.82
N MET A 244 -10.35 -9.22 -2.56
CA MET A 244 -9.92 -7.93 -2.03
C MET A 244 -8.41 -7.95 -1.77
N PHE A 245 -7.64 -7.16 -2.51
CA PHE A 245 -6.18 -7.13 -2.44
C PHE A 245 -5.72 -5.82 -1.82
N PHE A 246 -5.08 -5.90 -0.65
CA PHE A 246 -4.65 -4.76 0.14
C PHE A 246 -3.13 -4.63 0.06
N VAL A 247 -2.67 -3.47 -0.39
CA VAL A 247 -1.25 -3.10 -0.37
C VAL A 247 -1.13 -1.75 0.30
N GLY A 248 -0.15 -1.60 1.17
CA GLY A 248 0.00 -0.36 1.91
C GLY A 248 1.37 -0.16 2.50
N ASN A 249 1.52 1.03 3.08
CA ASN A 249 2.64 1.46 3.89
C ASN A 249 2.09 2.08 5.20
N MET A 250 2.94 2.78 5.94
CA MET A 250 2.56 3.36 7.22
C MET A 250 1.44 4.40 7.11
N GLY A 251 1.33 5.11 6.00
CA GLY A 251 0.41 6.25 5.82
C GLY A 251 -0.80 5.99 4.93
N CYS A 252 -0.78 4.95 4.09
CA CYS A 252 -1.87 4.63 3.18
C CYS A 252 -1.96 3.12 2.92
N ILE A 253 -3.20 2.61 2.84
CA ILE A 253 -3.53 1.28 2.33
C ILE A 253 -4.50 1.49 1.17
N GLU A 254 -4.17 0.90 0.03
CA GLU A 254 -5.01 0.90 -1.17
C GLU A 254 -5.51 -0.51 -1.45
N ILE A 255 -6.77 -0.57 -1.88
CA ILE A 255 -7.55 -1.80 -1.91
C ILE A 255 -8.11 -1.98 -3.31
N HIS A 256 -7.74 -3.08 -3.95
CA HIS A 256 -8.47 -3.58 -5.11
C HIS A 256 -9.62 -4.49 -4.63
N SER A 257 -10.82 -4.35 -5.21
CA SER A 257 -11.94 -5.28 -5.03
C SER A 257 -12.44 -5.72 -6.39
N GLY A 258 -12.28 -7.00 -6.74
CA GLY A 258 -12.70 -7.49 -8.05
C GLY A 258 -11.93 -8.72 -8.54
N PRO A 259 -12.17 -9.13 -9.80
CA PRO A 259 -11.44 -10.22 -10.44
C PRO A 259 -10.06 -9.77 -10.93
N ILE A 260 -9.19 -10.74 -11.23
CA ILE A 260 -7.90 -10.55 -11.88
C ILE A 260 -7.99 -11.07 -13.33
N GLN A 261 -7.70 -10.22 -14.32
CA GLN A 261 -7.88 -10.56 -15.74
C GLN A 261 -6.58 -10.92 -16.47
N SER A 262 -5.46 -10.32 -16.10
CA SER A 262 -4.18 -10.50 -16.79
C SER A 262 -3.03 -10.65 -15.80
N LEU A 263 -2.55 -11.88 -15.65
CA LEU A 263 -1.38 -12.21 -14.85
C LEU A 263 -0.15 -12.41 -15.74
N LYS A 264 0.94 -11.71 -15.45
CA LYS A 264 2.19 -11.69 -16.25
C LYS A 264 3.44 -11.81 -15.37
N PRO A 265 4.02 -13.01 -15.24
CA PRO A 265 5.34 -13.17 -14.63
C PRO A 265 6.44 -12.54 -15.51
N MET A 266 7.35 -11.77 -14.90
CA MET A 266 8.49 -11.13 -15.58
C MET A 266 9.72 -11.11 -14.67
N GLY A 267 10.57 -12.13 -14.79
CA GLY A 267 11.73 -12.29 -13.90
C GLY A 267 11.28 -12.42 -12.43
N PRO A 268 11.79 -11.60 -11.49
CA PRO A 268 11.36 -11.64 -10.08
C PRO A 268 9.98 -11.03 -9.82
N TRP A 269 9.35 -10.44 -10.85
CA TRP A 269 8.08 -9.75 -10.72
C TRP A 269 6.91 -10.65 -11.12
N LEU A 270 5.86 -10.63 -10.31
CA LEU A 270 4.53 -11.11 -10.68
C LEU A 270 3.61 -9.92 -10.85
N ASN A 271 3.11 -9.74 -12.07
CA ASN A 271 2.36 -8.53 -12.44
C ASN A 271 0.90 -8.84 -12.73
N ILE A 272 0.00 -8.01 -12.21
CA ILE A 272 -1.38 -7.90 -12.72
C ILE A 272 -1.41 -6.66 -13.62
N MET A 273 -1.92 -6.80 -14.83
CA MET A 273 -1.92 -5.75 -15.86
C MET A 273 -3.32 -5.53 -16.42
N ASP A 274 -4.29 -5.34 -15.54
CA ASP A 274 -5.69 -5.13 -15.92
C ASP A 274 -5.92 -3.67 -16.34
N PRO A 275 -6.96 -3.37 -17.15
CA PRO A 275 -7.17 -2.02 -17.67
C PRO A 275 -7.29 -0.91 -16.62
N ARG A 276 -7.77 -1.23 -15.40
CA ARG A 276 -8.01 -0.28 -14.29
C ARG A 276 -7.40 -0.70 -12.96
N PHE A 277 -6.56 -1.72 -12.97
CA PHE A 277 -5.89 -2.26 -11.80
C PHE A 277 -4.55 -2.87 -12.21
N ASN A 278 -3.45 -2.30 -11.73
CA ASN A 278 -2.14 -2.92 -11.88
C ASN A 278 -1.57 -3.28 -10.51
N LEU A 279 -0.85 -4.38 -10.46
CA LEU A 279 -0.11 -4.84 -9.29
C LEU A 279 1.27 -5.28 -9.75
N HIS A 280 2.31 -4.86 -9.04
CA HIS A 280 3.68 -5.28 -9.31
C HIS A 280 4.29 -5.83 -8.03
N LEU A 281 4.39 -7.16 -7.93
CA LEU A 281 4.86 -7.86 -6.74
C LEU A 281 6.26 -8.45 -6.96
N ARG A 282 7.20 -8.13 -6.07
CA ARG A 282 8.51 -8.79 -5.95
C ARG A 282 8.37 -10.09 -5.18
N VAL A 283 8.18 -11.18 -5.90
CA VAL A 283 8.00 -12.51 -5.27
C VAL A 283 9.27 -12.94 -4.55
N ASP A 284 10.43 -12.53 -5.06
CA ASP A 284 11.74 -12.77 -4.44
C ASP A 284 11.95 -12.04 -3.10
N HIS A 285 11.09 -11.08 -2.74
CA HIS A 285 11.12 -10.45 -1.43
C HIS A 285 10.27 -11.18 -0.39
N VAL A 286 9.43 -12.15 -0.79
CA VAL A 286 8.54 -12.87 0.13
C VAL A 286 9.34 -13.86 0.97
N ALA A 287 9.29 -13.72 2.29
CA ALA A 287 9.97 -14.60 3.24
C ALA A 287 9.00 -15.50 4.01
N GLU A 288 7.81 -15.00 4.36
CA GLU A 288 6.78 -15.76 5.07
C GLU A 288 5.40 -15.50 4.50
N VAL A 289 4.58 -16.54 4.41
CA VAL A 289 3.21 -16.49 3.92
C VAL A 289 2.31 -17.20 4.93
N TRP A 290 1.16 -16.61 5.22
CA TRP A 290 0.25 -17.11 6.24
C TRP A 290 -1.19 -17.12 5.73
N ALA A 291 -1.87 -18.25 5.89
CA ALA A 291 -3.33 -18.30 5.82
C ALA A 291 -3.89 -18.01 7.22
N VAL A 292 -4.78 -17.04 7.31
CA VAL A 292 -5.25 -16.47 8.57
C VAL A 292 -6.77 -16.41 8.59
N ASP A 293 -7.39 -17.01 9.60
CA ASP A 293 -8.82 -16.94 9.88
C ASP A 293 -9.08 -15.98 11.04
N LYS A 294 -9.92 -14.96 10.81
CA LYS A 294 -10.36 -14.02 11.83
C LYS A 294 -11.89 -14.07 11.89
N PRO A 295 -12.50 -14.47 13.03
CA PRO A 295 -13.94 -14.48 13.14
C PRO A 295 -14.51 -13.07 13.07
N THR A 296 -15.65 -12.93 12.41
CA THR A 296 -16.41 -11.67 12.33
C THR A 296 -17.90 -11.94 12.48
N ARG A 297 -18.70 -10.89 12.70
CA ARG A 297 -20.17 -10.99 12.68
C ARG A 297 -20.76 -11.48 11.35
N ARG A 298 -19.99 -11.41 10.25
CA ARG A 298 -20.42 -11.77 8.90
C ARG A 298 -19.86 -13.13 8.44
N GLY A 299 -19.30 -13.91 9.37
CA GLY A 299 -18.55 -15.13 9.06
C GLY A 299 -17.03 -14.94 9.16
N PRO A 300 -16.25 -16.01 8.95
CA PRO A 300 -14.79 -15.95 9.01
C PRO A 300 -14.23 -15.06 7.89
N ALA A 301 -13.28 -14.20 8.24
CA ALA A 301 -12.50 -13.41 7.30
C ALA A 301 -11.17 -14.12 7.05
N ILE A 302 -11.17 -15.03 6.06
CA ILE A 302 -10.01 -15.79 5.64
C ILE A 302 -9.12 -14.91 4.74
N SER A 303 -7.83 -14.84 5.06
CA SER A 303 -6.83 -14.07 4.32
C SER A 303 -5.58 -14.86 4.04
N VAL A 304 -4.92 -14.55 2.92
CA VAL A 304 -3.51 -14.88 2.69
C VAL A 304 -2.69 -13.60 2.84
N GLU A 305 -1.70 -13.64 3.73
CA GLU A 305 -0.86 -12.50 4.07
C GLU A 305 0.62 -12.84 3.87
N ALA A 306 1.36 -11.97 3.18
CA ALA A 306 2.78 -12.17 2.88
C ALA A 306 3.66 -11.12 3.57
N PHE A 307 4.81 -11.56 4.08
CA PHE A 307 5.79 -10.73 4.79
C PHE A 307 7.17 -10.84 4.14
N ASP A 308 7.95 -9.77 4.23
CA ASP A 308 9.36 -9.78 3.83
C ASP A 308 10.28 -10.32 4.94
N ALA A 309 11.57 -10.45 4.64
CA ALA A 309 12.57 -11.00 5.55
C ALA A 309 12.79 -10.13 6.81
N GLU A 310 12.44 -8.85 6.76
CA GLU A 310 12.50 -7.93 7.89
C GLU A 310 11.23 -7.98 8.75
N GLY A 311 10.17 -8.65 8.26
CA GLY A 311 8.88 -8.78 8.93
C GLY A 311 7.85 -7.72 8.53
N ALA A 312 8.10 -6.93 7.47
CA ALA A 312 7.13 -5.99 6.95
C ALA A 312 6.03 -6.72 6.17
N LEU A 313 4.78 -6.28 6.34
CA LEU A 313 3.65 -6.80 5.60
C LEU A 313 3.71 -6.31 4.14
N ILE A 314 3.80 -7.24 3.19
CA ILE A 314 3.84 -6.97 1.76
C ILE A 314 2.42 -6.75 1.22
N PHE A 315 1.51 -7.69 1.49
CA PHE A 315 0.10 -7.59 1.10
C PHE A 315 -0.81 -8.43 2.00
N GLN A 316 -2.11 -8.16 1.92
CA GLN A 316 -3.17 -9.06 2.40
C GLN A 316 -4.15 -9.31 1.25
N CYS A 317 -4.53 -10.55 1.04
CA CYS A 317 -5.52 -10.94 0.04
C CYS A 317 -6.67 -11.67 0.73
N PHE A 318 -7.89 -11.22 0.50
CA PHE A 318 -9.12 -11.82 0.99
C PHE A 318 -10.02 -12.21 -0.18
N GLY A 319 -10.95 -13.13 0.03
CA GLY A 319 -12.06 -13.34 -0.91
C GLY A 319 -12.94 -12.10 -0.96
N LEU A 320 -13.45 -11.78 -2.14
CA LEU A 320 -14.45 -10.73 -2.28
C LEU A 320 -15.67 -11.10 -1.43
N ARG A 321 -16.30 -10.10 -0.83
CA ARG A 321 -17.43 -10.37 0.08
C ARG A 321 -18.67 -10.81 -0.70
N PRO A 322 -19.53 -11.66 -0.13
CA PRO A 322 -20.77 -12.09 -0.78
C PRO A 322 -21.66 -10.92 -1.22
N GLU A 323 -21.74 -9.85 -0.41
CA GLU A 323 -22.50 -8.64 -0.77
C GLU A 323 -21.97 -7.90 -2.01
N LYS A 324 -20.72 -8.16 -2.42
CA LYS A 324 -20.08 -7.62 -3.62
C LYS A 324 -19.92 -8.68 -4.72
N GLY A 325 -20.62 -9.81 -4.62
CA GLY A 325 -20.60 -10.88 -5.62
C GLY A 325 -19.46 -11.89 -5.48
N GLY A 326 -18.79 -11.95 -4.32
CA GLY A 326 -17.82 -12.99 -4.03
C GLY A 326 -18.43 -14.29 -3.50
N ASP A 327 -17.61 -15.34 -3.44
CA ASP A 327 -17.98 -16.65 -2.93
C ASP A 327 -17.02 -17.05 -1.80
N ALA A 328 -17.52 -16.99 -0.57
CA ALA A 328 -16.72 -17.29 0.62
C ALA A 328 -16.31 -18.77 0.71
N ALA A 329 -17.12 -19.69 0.20
CA ALA A 329 -16.82 -21.12 0.22
C ALA A 329 -15.77 -21.47 -0.83
N ALA A 330 -15.88 -20.91 -2.04
CA ALA A 330 -14.86 -21.06 -3.08
C ALA A 330 -13.53 -20.44 -2.62
N TRP A 331 -13.56 -19.26 -1.98
CA TRP A 331 -12.36 -18.65 -1.41
C TRP A 331 -11.71 -19.51 -0.32
N ALA A 332 -12.51 -20.04 0.63
CA ALA A 332 -12.00 -20.93 1.68
C ALA A 332 -11.31 -22.16 1.07
N THR A 333 -11.97 -22.83 0.12
CA THR A 333 -11.43 -24.00 -0.57
C THR A 333 -10.13 -23.68 -1.30
N LEU A 334 -10.09 -22.56 -2.03
CA LEU A 334 -8.90 -22.12 -2.76
C LEU A 334 -7.71 -21.94 -1.81
N VAL A 335 -7.94 -21.30 -0.66
CA VAL A 335 -6.92 -21.06 0.37
C VAL A 335 -6.47 -22.37 1.00
N ASP A 336 -7.39 -23.28 1.36
CA ASP A 336 -7.09 -24.59 1.95
C ASP A 336 -6.20 -25.44 1.04
N ASP A 337 -6.40 -25.38 -0.28
CA ASP A 337 -5.60 -26.11 -1.25
C ASP A 337 -4.20 -25.50 -1.51
N LEU A 338 -3.85 -24.37 -0.89
CA LEU A 338 -2.55 -23.72 -1.11
C LEU A 338 -1.40 -24.54 -0.48
N PRO A 339 -0.20 -24.54 -1.09
CA PRO A 339 0.97 -25.24 -0.57
C PRO A 339 1.30 -24.83 0.87
N GLU A 340 1.34 -25.80 1.77
CA GLU A 340 1.78 -25.58 3.16
C GLU A 340 3.29 -25.64 3.25
N LEU A 341 3.85 -24.89 4.21
CA LEU A 341 5.27 -25.05 4.52
C LEU A 341 5.44 -26.44 5.12
N ALA A 342 6.22 -27.31 4.45
CA ALA A 342 6.51 -28.63 4.97
C ALA A 342 7.05 -28.50 6.41
N GLU A 343 6.40 -29.15 7.38
CA GLU A 343 6.96 -29.25 8.72
C GLU A 343 8.35 -29.86 8.59
N ALA A 344 9.38 -29.11 9.03
CA ALA A 344 10.69 -29.71 9.21
C ALA A 344 10.50 -30.87 10.20
N ALA A 345 10.65 -32.10 9.71
CA ALA A 345 10.60 -33.29 10.57
C ALA A 345 11.56 -33.05 11.74
N ALA A 346 10.99 -32.92 12.94
CA ALA A 346 11.71 -32.63 14.18
C ALA A 346 12.63 -33.78 14.59
#